data_AF-A0AAN6GXN1-F1
#
_entry.id   AF-A0AAN6GXN1-F1
#
_cell.length_a   1.000
_cell.length_b   1.000
_cell.length_c   1.000
_cell.angle_alpha   90.00
_cell.angle_beta   90.00
_cell.angle_gamma   90.00
#
_symmetry.space_group_name_H-M   'P 1'
#
loop_
_entity.id
_entity.type
_entity.pdbx_description
1 polymer ?
#
loop_
_entity_poly.entity_id
_entity_poly.type
_entity_poly.pdbx_seq_one_letter_code
_entity_poly.pdbx_strand_id
1 'polypeptide(L)'
;MAVYGSETGLGTPQPYAIVLADALSRLGPTTQFWVVIVVANLAQLGVSVLYFLVTGLLAVMAIADEWSRFIVERKTLRLSSPHGIQRSSYFLALPYRLSLPLMAGMAILHWLISQSLFVISTEAFYYAGTGAPVSLVQIPEYDTYMVGFSFPGGMLAMIMGISLLIWTAWLGLSHKFDGINIGHTGNKLHMPLASSCSAAISAACHAPEIDDAAHLLPVIWGRVPNTDLWCFTSAKEVNHDLPDEKARQVGRPLGASKSGWSLEERSLGSVQGV
;
A
#
# COMPACT_ATOMS: atom_id res chain seq x y z
N MET A 1 -41.18 -20.59 23.40
CA MET A 1 -41.44 -20.13 22.02
C MET A 1 -41.95 -18.70 22.12
N ALA A 2 -41.07 -17.70 22.06
CA ALA A 2 -41.43 -16.30 22.28
C ALA A 2 -40.66 -15.40 21.31
N VAL A 3 -41.43 -14.51 20.68
CA VAL A 3 -41.06 -13.33 19.88
C VAL A 3 -40.30 -13.58 18.58
N TYR A 4 -41.06 -13.93 17.52
CA TYR A 4 -40.69 -13.63 16.13
C TYR A 4 -40.92 -12.12 15.87
N GLY A 5 -40.04 -11.28 16.38
CA GLY A 5 -39.76 -10.00 15.76
C GLY A 5 -38.67 -10.25 14.74
N SER A 6 -39.00 -10.35 13.45
CA SER A 6 -37.98 -10.35 12.40
C SER A 6 -37.38 -8.94 12.32
N GLU A 7 -36.60 -8.54 13.32
CA GLU A 7 -35.82 -7.32 13.28
C GLU A 7 -34.68 -7.56 12.29
N THR A 8 -34.97 -7.34 11.00
CA THR A 8 -33.95 -7.33 9.95
C THR A 8 -33.28 -5.95 9.99
N GLY A 9 -32.27 -5.82 10.85
CA GLY A 9 -31.52 -4.59 11.08
C GLY A 9 -30.01 -4.81 10.95
N LEU A 10 -29.26 -3.72 11.00
CA LEU A 10 -27.80 -3.78 11.08
C LEU A 10 -27.40 -4.38 12.44
N GLY A 11 -26.54 -5.40 12.45
CA GLY A 11 -26.06 -6.01 13.68
C GLY A 11 -27.06 -6.93 14.39
N THR A 12 -28.21 -7.25 13.79
CA THR A 12 -29.18 -8.17 14.39
C THR A 12 -28.99 -9.61 13.89
N PRO A 13 -29.08 -10.63 14.78
CA PRO A 13 -29.00 -12.03 14.40
C PRO A 13 -30.22 -12.45 13.60
N GLN A 14 -30.01 -12.93 12.37
CA GLN A 14 -31.08 -13.52 11.58
C GLN A 14 -31.17 -15.02 11.90
N PRO A 15 -32.37 -15.56 12.23
CA PRO A 15 -32.52 -16.94 12.69
C PRO A 15 -32.01 -18.01 11.70
N TYR A 16 -31.91 -17.66 10.42
CA TYR A 16 -31.45 -18.52 9.33
C TYR A 16 -30.00 -18.23 8.90
N ALA A 17 -29.32 -17.26 9.51
CA ALA A 17 -27.98 -16.82 9.15
C ALA A 17 -26.96 -17.13 10.26
N ILE A 18 -27.07 -18.33 10.83
CA ILE A 18 -26.10 -18.87 11.80
C ILE A 18 -25.15 -19.78 11.03
N VAL A 19 -23.86 -19.48 11.10
CA VAL A 19 -22.83 -20.24 10.38
C VAL A 19 -22.13 -21.18 11.36
N LEU A 20 -21.72 -22.35 10.86
CA LEU A 20 -20.88 -23.32 11.57
C LEU A 20 -21.54 -24.01 12.77
N ALA A 21 -22.85 -23.84 13.01
CA ALA A 21 -23.55 -24.45 14.14
C ALA A 21 -23.41 -25.99 14.20
N ASP A 22 -23.59 -26.69 13.07
CA ASP A 22 -23.47 -28.17 13.02
C ASP A 22 -22.02 -28.66 13.17
N ALA A 23 -21.05 -27.90 12.66
CA ALA A 23 -19.64 -28.25 12.79
C ALA A 23 -19.10 -27.99 14.21
N LEU A 24 -19.58 -26.92 14.85
CA LEU A 24 -19.19 -26.53 16.21
C LEU A 24 -19.89 -27.39 17.27
N SER A 25 -21.12 -27.86 17.04
CA SER A 25 -21.87 -28.67 18.01
C SER A 25 -21.15 -29.95 18.44
N ARG A 26 -20.20 -30.44 17.62
CA ARG A 26 -19.36 -31.61 17.90
C ARG A 26 -18.15 -31.32 18.81
N LEU A 27 -17.83 -30.04 19.01
CA LEU A 27 -16.75 -29.57 19.87
C LEU A 27 -17.27 -29.31 21.29
N GLY A 28 -16.39 -29.43 22.29
CA GLY A 28 -16.74 -29.03 23.66
C GLY A 28 -16.98 -27.51 23.78
N PRO A 29 -17.78 -27.03 24.76
CA PRO A 29 -18.20 -25.63 24.85
C PRO A 29 -17.04 -24.62 24.88
N THR A 30 -15.95 -24.96 25.57
CA THR A 30 -14.74 -24.11 25.65
C THR A 30 -14.05 -23.98 24.29
N THR A 31 -13.95 -25.07 23.52
CA THR A 31 -13.36 -25.03 22.18
C THR A 31 -14.27 -24.29 21.20
N GLN A 32 -15.59 -24.46 21.29
CA GLN A 32 -16.56 -23.70 20.49
C GLN A 32 -16.36 -22.19 20.67
N PHE A 33 -16.28 -21.73 21.93
CA PHE A 33 -16.06 -20.32 22.27
C PHE A 33 -14.82 -19.74 21.57
N TRP A 34 -13.66 -20.39 21.70
CA TRP A 34 -12.42 -19.90 21.10
C TRP A 34 -12.45 -19.90 19.58
N VAL A 35 -13.00 -20.96 18.96
CA VAL A 35 -13.10 -21.07 17.50
C VAL A 35 -14.00 -19.97 16.94
N VAL A 36 -15.16 -19.73 17.55
CA VAL A 36 -16.11 -18.70 17.12
C VAL A 36 -15.50 -17.30 17.20
N ILE A 37 -14.76 -17.00 18.27
CA ILE A 37 -14.04 -15.73 18.41
C ILE A 37 -12.99 -15.57 17.31
N VAL A 38 -12.17 -16.59 17.08
CA VAL A 38 -11.10 -16.52 16.06
C VAL A 38 -11.71 -16.34 14.67
N VAL A 39 -12.76 -17.09 14.33
CA VAL A 39 -13.43 -17.02 13.02
C VAL A 39 -14.07 -15.64 12.80
N ALA A 40 -14.79 -15.11 13.79
CA ALA A 40 -15.41 -13.79 13.68
C ALA A 40 -14.36 -12.67 13.48
N ASN A 41 -13.19 -12.79 14.11
CA ASN A 41 -12.11 -11.81 14.01
C ASN A 41 -11.19 -12.02 12.79
N LEU A 42 -11.20 -13.19 12.15
CA LEU A 42 -10.35 -13.46 10.98
C LEU A 42 -10.69 -12.54 9.80
N ALA A 43 -11.97 -12.19 9.63
CA ALA A 43 -12.39 -11.20 8.64
C ALA A 43 -11.77 -9.81 8.91
N GLN A 44 -11.69 -9.41 10.17
CA GLN A 44 -11.06 -8.15 10.58
C GLN A 44 -9.54 -8.17 10.34
N LEU A 45 -8.88 -9.31 10.60
CA LEU A 45 -7.47 -9.51 10.26
C LEU A 45 -7.23 -9.32 8.75
N GLY A 46 -8.11 -9.88 7.91
CA GLY A 46 -8.03 -9.72 6.46
C GLY A 46 -8.07 -8.27 6.01
N VAL A 47 -8.98 -7.46 6.56
CA VAL A 47 -9.05 -6.02 6.25
C VAL A 47 -7.84 -5.26 6.78
N SER A 48 -7.31 -5.62 7.95
CA SER A 48 -6.08 -5.03 8.47
C SER A 48 -4.89 -5.29 7.55
N VAL A 49 -4.73 -6.51 7.04
CA VAL A 49 -3.69 -6.84 6.05
C VAL A 49 -3.89 -6.03 4.76
N LEU A 50 -5.13 -5.95 4.27
CA LEU A 50 -5.45 -5.16 3.07
C LEU A 50 -5.09 -3.68 3.26
N TYR A 51 -5.35 -3.10 4.43
CA TYR A 51 -4.97 -1.73 4.75
C TYR A 51 -3.44 -1.54 4.66
N PHE A 52 -2.64 -2.43 5.23
CA PHE A 52 -1.17 -2.35 5.12
C PHE A 52 -0.68 -2.45 3.67
N LEU A 53 -1.28 -3.34 2.86
CA LEU A 53 -0.92 -3.48 1.45
C LEU A 53 -1.27 -2.24 0.64
N VAL A 54 -2.48 -1.70 0.80
CA VAL A 54 -2.94 -0.51 0.08
C VAL A 54 -2.15 0.73 0.50
N THR A 55 -1.91 0.92 1.80
CA THR A 55 -1.09 2.04 2.29
C THR A 55 0.34 1.95 1.76
N GLY A 56 0.95 0.76 1.75
CA GLY A 56 2.27 0.53 1.16
C GLY A 56 2.32 0.87 -0.33
N LEU A 57 1.33 0.41 -1.10
CA LEU A 57 1.24 0.71 -2.54
C LEU A 57 1.14 2.22 -2.80
N LEU A 58 0.23 2.91 -2.10
CA LEU A 58 0.05 4.35 -2.26
C LEU A 58 1.28 5.14 -1.80
N ALA A 59 2.06 4.63 -0.85
CA ALA A 59 3.30 5.26 -0.39
C ALA A 59 4.33 5.23 -1.52
N VAL A 60 4.55 4.06 -2.11
CA VAL A 60 5.47 3.89 -3.24
C VAL A 60 5.06 4.75 -4.43
N MET A 61 3.76 4.81 -4.74
CA MET A 61 3.25 5.68 -5.79
C MET A 61 3.49 7.17 -5.50
N ALA A 62 3.22 7.63 -4.28
CA ALA A 62 3.44 9.03 -3.90
C ALA A 62 4.93 9.42 -3.95
N ILE A 63 5.82 8.52 -3.50
CA ILE A 63 7.27 8.71 -3.60
C ILE A 63 7.70 8.76 -5.07
N ALA A 64 7.18 7.87 -5.92
CA ALA A 64 7.50 7.86 -7.34
C ALA A 64 6.98 9.11 -8.07
N ASP A 65 5.81 9.63 -7.69
CA ASP A 65 5.25 10.88 -8.21
C ASP A 65 6.09 12.09 -7.79
N GLU A 66 6.53 12.15 -6.53
CA GLU A 66 7.44 13.21 -6.08
C GLU A 66 8.80 13.12 -6.77
N TRP A 67 9.33 11.90 -6.93
CA TRP A 67 10.59 11.62 -7.61
C TRP A 67 10.55 12.04 -9.08
N SER A 68 9.48 11.72 -9.80
CA SER A 68 9.35 12.06 -11.23
C SER A 68 9.34 13.57 -11.46
N ARG A 69 8.74 14.36 -10.56
CA ARG A 69 8.66 15.81 -10.71
C ARG A 69 10.01 16.53 -10.69
N PHE A 70 11.05 15.93 -10.08
CA PHE A 70 12.39 16.50 -10.10
C PHE A 70 13.03 16.56 -11.49
N ILE A 71 12.47 15.90 -12.51
CA ILE A 71 12.93 16.10 -13.88
C ILE A 71 12.37 17.38 -14.50
N VAL A 72 11.15 17.80 -14.12
CA VAL A 72 10.43 18.93 -14.72
C VAL A 72 10.69 20.24 -13.99
N GLU A 73 10.70 20.19 -12.66
CA GLU A 73 10.72 21.39 -11.82
C GLU A 73 11.78 21.31 -10.73
N ARG A 74 12.40 22.47 -10.43
CA ARG A 74 13.33 22.61 -9.30
C ARG A 74 12.55 22.57 -7.99
N LYS A 75 12.96 21.67 -7.09
CA LYS A 75 12.32 21.50 -5.77
C LYS A 75 13.32 21.33 -4.66
N THR A 76 12.96 21.80 -3.47
CA THR A 76 13.72 21.54 -2.26
C THR A 76 13.46 20.13 -1.74
N LEU A 77 14.50 19.52 -1.17
CA LEU A 77 14.44 18.19 -0.60
C LEU A 77 13.56 18.18 0.67
N ARG A 78 12.88 17.05 0.88
CA ARG A 78 12.19 16.75 2.14
C ARG A 78 13.08 15.92 3.03
N LEU A 79 13.41 16.42 4.22
CA LEU A 79 14.28 15.75 5.17
C LEU A 79 13.59 15.61 6.54
N SER A 80 14.02 14.63 7.31
CA SER A 80 13.60 14.47 8.71
C SER A 80 14.12 15.62 9.60
N SER A 81 15.30 16.14 9.30
CA SER A 81 15.92 17.29 9.97
C SER A 81 16.19 18.40 8.94
N PRO A 82 15.20 19.24 8.62
CA PRO A 82 15.36 20.29 7.61
C PRO A 82 16.28 21.41 8.10
N HIS A 83 17.06 21.96 7.17
CA HIS A 83 17.86 23.18 7.37
C HIS A 83 17.46 24.23 6.33
N GLY A 84 17.25 25.48 6.76
CA GLY A 84 16.94 26.59 5.86
C GLY A 84 15.62 26.43 5.09
N ILE A 85 15.69 26.35 3.76
CA ILE A 85 14.54 26.36 2.83
C ILE A 85 13.99 24.93 2.56
N GLN A 86 14.63 23.91 3.15
CA GLN A 86 14.20 22.51 3.04
C GLN A 86 12.83 22.28 3.70
N ARG A 87 12.11 21.27 3.22
CA ARG A 87 10.80 20.90 3.77
C ARG A 87 10.98 19.76 4.77
N SER A 88 10.21 19.76 5.85
CA SER A 88 10.14 18.58 6.72
C SER A 88 9.42 17.44 6.00
N SER A 89 9.84 16.22 6.27
CA SER A 89 9.08 15.03 5.85
C SER A 89 7.74 14.96 6.58
N TYR A 90 6.77 14.27 5.99
CA TYR A 90 5.50 14.00 6.65
C TYR A 90 5.72 13.08 7.85
N PHE A 91 5.02 13.33 8.97
CA PHE A 91 5.04 12.44 10.13
C PHE A 91 4.42 11.07 9.81
N LEU A 92 3.46 11.03 8.88
CA LEU A 92 2.97 9.80 8.25
C LEU A 92 3.68 9.63 6.91
N ALA A 93 4.03 8.40 6.53
CA ALA A 93 4.70 8.10 5.24
C ALA A 93 3.93 8.57 3.98
N LEU A 94 2.69 9.03 4.12
CA LEU A 94 1.82 9.49 3.04
C LEU A 94 1.33 10.94 3.24
N PRO A 95 1.03 11.67 2.14
CA PRO A 95 0.27 12.91 2.21
C PRO A 95 -1.10 12.69 2.88
N TYR A 96 -1.46 13.57 3.82
CA TYR A 96 -2.72 13.50 4.57
C TYR A 96 -3.97 13.42 3.69
N ARG A 97 -3.94 14.01 2.49
CA ARG A 97 -5.05 13.97 1.53
C ARG A 97 -5.40 12.57 1.06
N LEU A 98 -4.45 11.65 1.12
CA LEU A 98 -4.61 10.27 0.66
C LEU A 98 -4.71 9.31 1.85
N SER A 99 -3.97 9.54 2.94
CA SER A 99 -4.03 8.68 4.13
C SER A 99 -5.32 8.84 4.93
N LEU A 100 -5.84 10.06 5.10
CA LEU A 100 -7.08 10.30 5.86
C LEU A 100 -8.33 9.63 5.27
N PRO A 101 -8.66 9.79 3.97
CA PRO A 101 -9.84 9.13 3.40
C PRO A 101 -9.71 7.61 3.42
N LEU A 102 -8.51 7.08 3.18
CA LEU A 102 -8.26 5.64 3.27
C LEU A 102 -8.45 5.13 4.70
N MET A 103 -7.89 5.82 5.70
CA MET A 103 -8.04 5.46 7.11
C MET A 103 -9.50 5.50 7.54
N ALA A 104 -10.23 6.56 7.19
CA ALA A 104 -11.65 6.67 7.48
C ALA A 104 -12.45 5.54 6.80
N GLY A 105 -12.17 5.28 5.51
CA GLY A 105 -12.83 4.21 4.76
C GLY A 105 -12.58 2.82 5.36
N MET A 106 -11.35 2.53 5.78
CA MET A 106 -10.99 1.26 6.43
C MET A 106 -11.55 1.13 7.84
N ALA A 107 -11.68 2.23 8.59
CA ALA A 107 -12.34 2.25 9.89
C ALA A 107 -13.84 1.95 9.75
N ILE A 108 -14.51 2.56 8.76
CA ILE A 108 -15.90 2.28 8.44
C ILE A 108 -16.07 0.83 7.99
N LEU A 109 -15.18 0.32 7.13
CA LEU A 109 -15.22 -1.07 6.68
C LEU A 109 -15.04 -2.05 7.85
N HIS A 110 -14.09 -1.79 8.75
CA HIS A 110 -13.92 -2.57 9.99
C HIS A 110 -15.19 -2.56 10.83
N TRP A 111 -15.79 -1.38 11.03
CA TRP A 111 -17.03 -1.25 11.77
C TRP A 111 -18.17 -2.02 11.13
N LEU A 112 -18.37 -1.91 9.81
CA LEU A 112 -19.39 -2.66 9.08
C LEU A 112 -19.19 -4.18 9.17
N ILE A 113 -17.95 -4.65 9.16
CA ILE A 113 -17.63 -6.08 9.36
C ILE A 113 -18.01 -6.53 10.77
N SER A 114 -17.78 -5.71 11.79
CA SER A 114 -18.24 -6.04 13.15
C SER A 114 -19.77 -6.14 13.25
N GLN A 115 -20.49 -5.41 12.40
CA GLN A 115 -21.95 -5.48 12.30
C GLN A 115 -22.45 -6.60 11.37
N SER A 116 -21.55 -7.22 10.58
CA SER A 116 -21.89 -8.32 9.68
C SER A 116 -21.57 -9.69 10.27
N LEU A 117 -20.46 -9.81 10.99
CA LEU A 117 -19.99 -11.04 11.65
C LEU A 117 -19.81 -10.76 13.14
N PHE A 118 -20.57 -11.45 13.97
CA PHE A 118 -20.52 -11.30 15.42
C PHE A 118 -20.74 -12.63 16.12
N VAL A 119 -20.33 -12.69 17.38
CA VAL A 119 -20.45 -13.89 18.21
C VAL A 119 -21.85 -13.90 18.84
N ILE A 120 -22.55 -15.02 18.72
CA ILE A 120 -23.83 -15.28 19.38
C ILE A 120 -23.60 -16.31 20.48
N SER A 121 -24.12 -16.01 21.67
CA SER A 121 -24.22 -16.96 22.79
C SER A 121 -25.68 -17.33 22.98
N THR A 122 -26.01 -18.63 22.94
CA THR A 122 -27.35 -19.13 23.26
C THR A 122 -27.32 -19.80 24.62
N GLU A 123 -28.10 -19.26 25.56
CA GLU A 123 -28.19 -19.78 26.92
C GLU A 123 -29.38 -20.73 27.06
N ALA A 124 -29.16 -21.90 27.66
CA ALA A 124 -30.19 -22.89 27.89
C ALA A 124 -30.82 -22.72 29.28
N PHE A 125 -32.16 -22.74 29.36
CA PHE A 125 -32.90 -22.64 30.62
C PHE A 125 -33.90 -23.80 30.77
N TYR A 126 -34.11 -24.26 32.00
CA TYR A 126 -35.24 -25.14 32.34
C TYR A 126 -36.15 -24.50 33.37
N TYR A 127 -37.40 -24.96 33.39
CA TYR A 127 -38.40 -24.55 34.37
C TYR A 127 -38.24 -25.34 35.67
N ALA A 128 -37.92 -24.67 36.77
CA ALA A 128 -37.72 -25.31 38.07
C ALA A 128 -39.03 -25.64 38.84
N GLY A 129 -40.20 -25.27 38.31
CA GLY A 129 -41.51 -25.69 38.83
C GLY A 129 -41.88 -25.17 40.23
N THR A 130 -41.05 -24.34 40.87
CA THR A 130 -41.38 -23.69 42.13
C THR A 130 -42.39 -22.58 41.87
N GLY A 131 -43.46 -22.47 42.68
CA GLY A 131 -44.59 -21.55 42.50
C GLY A 131 -44.28 -20.04 42.55
N ALA A 132 -43.05 -19.63 42.28
CA ALA A 132 -42.66 -18.27 41.99
C ALA A 132 -43.07 -17.88 40.55
N PRO A 133 -43.35 -16.59 40.27
CA PRO A 133 -43.90 -16.15 38.99
C PRO A 133 -43.01 -16.43 37.77
N VAL A 134 -41.69 -16.57 37.94
CA VAL A 134 -40.75 -17.08 36.92
C VAL A 134 -39.53 -17.69 37.64
N SER A 135 -39.39 -19.02 37.64
CA SER A 135 -38.17 -19.70 38.11
C SER A 135 -37.49 -20.44 36.94
N LEU A 136 -36.84 -19.67 36.05
CA LEU A 136 -35.95 -20.20 35.03
C LEU A 136 -34.57 -20.42 35.67
N VAL A 137 -34.05 -21.65 35.59
CA VAL A 137 -32.69 -21.98 36.04
C VAL A 137 -31.86 -22.29 34.80
N GLN A 138 -30.70 -21.62 34.68
CA GLN A 138 -29.78 -21.80 33.56
C GLN A 138 -29.08 -23.16 33.63
N ILE A 139 -28.82 -23.79 32.48
CA ILE A 139 -28.04 -25.02 32.35
C ILE A 139 -26.78 -24.72 31.53
N PRO A 140 -25.65 -24.38 32.19
CA PRO A 140 -24.41 -24.02 31.49
C PRO A 140 -23.86 -25.11 30.57
N GLU A 141 -24.25 -26.37 30.79
CA GLU A 141 -23.82 -27.52 30.00
C GLU A 141 -24.38 -27.52 28.56
N TYR A 142 -25.51 -26.85 28.33
CA TYR A 142 -26.14 -26.75 27.01
C TYR A 142 -25.97 -25.36 26.36
N ASP A 143 -25.19 -24.48 26.98
CA ASP A 143 -24.87 -23.18 26.38
C ASP A 143 -24.00 -23.39 25.14
N THR A 144 -24.37 -22.75 24.04
CA THR A 144 -23.70 -22.92 22.74
C THR A 144 -23.24 -21.58 22.19
N TYR A 145 -22.03 -21.56 21.63
CA TYR A 145 -21.47 -20.39 20.96
C TYR A 145 -21.48 -20.59 19.45
N MET A 146 -21.92 -19.58 18.70
CA MET A 146 -22.07 -19.64 17.25
C MET A 146 -21.65 -18.31 16.60
N VAL A 147 -21.38 -18.34 15.29
CA VAL A 147 -21.14 -17.12 14.50
C VAL A 147 -22.46 -16.66 13.88
N GLY A 148 -22.88 -15.45 14.24
CA GLY A 148 -23.99 -14.75 13.63
C GLY A 148 -23.56 -14.00 12.36
N PHE A 149 -24.42 -14.02 11.35
CA PHE A 149 -24.27 -13.21 10.15
C PHE A 149 -25.46 -12.27 9.94
N SER A 150 -25.18 -11.00 9.64
CA SER A 150 -26.19 -10.01 9.23
C SER A 150 -26.04 -9.68 7.74
N PHE A 151 -27.04 -10.04 6.94
CA PHE A 151 -27.08 -9.75 5.51
C PHE A 151 -26.90 -8.26 5.16
N PRO A 152 -27.63 -7.29 5.77
CA PRO A 152 -27.45 -5.88 5.43
C PRO A 152 -26.06 -5.36 5.79
N GLY A 153 -25.49 -5.79 6.93
CA GLY A 153 -24.13 -5.43 7.31
C GLY A 153 -23.09 -5.97 6.33
N GLY A 154 -23.22 -7.25 5.94
CA GLY A 154 -22.33 -7.89 4.95
C GLY A 154 -22.40 -7.23 3.57
N MET A 155 -23.59 -6.87 3.11
CA MET A 155 -23.79 -6.19 1.83
C MET A 155 -23.16 -4.79 1.84
N LEU A 156 -23.38 -4.00 2.89
CA LEU A 156 -22.75 -2.68 3.03
C LEU A 156 -21.23 -2.77 3.11
N ALA A 157 -20.70 -3.75 3.85
CA ALA A 157 -19.26 -4.01 3.91
C ALA A 157 -18.70 -4.38 2.53
N MET A 158 -19.38 -5.22 1.76
CA MET A 158 -18.96 -5.61 0.41
C MET A 158 -18.95 -4.41 -0.56
N ILE A 159 -20.01 -3.60 -0.56
CA ILE A 159 -20.11 -2.41 -1.40
C ILE A 159 -18.99 -1.42 -1.06
N MET A 160 -18.75 -1.19 0.23
CA MET A 160 -17.67 -0.31 0.70
C MET A 160 -16.29 -0.86 0.36
N GLY A 161 -16.06 -2.16 0.51
CA GLY A 161 -14.80 -2.81 0.13
C GLY A 161 -14.50 -2.68 -1.36
N ILE A 162 -15.50 -2.95 -2.21
CA ILE A 162 -15.37 -2.83 -3.67
C ILE A 162 -15.14 -1.37 -4.08
N SER A 163 -15.85 -0.41 -3.47
CA SER A 163 -15.68 1.01 -3.81
C SER A 163 -14.27 1.52 -3.45
N LEU A 164 -13.72 1.08 -2.31
CA LEU A 164 -12.32 1.37 -1.93
C LEU A 164 -11.33 0.76 -2.93
N LEU A 165 -11.54 -0.49 -3.35
CA LEU A 165 -10.68 -1.14 -4.35
C LEU A 165 -10.72 -0.39 -5.69
N ILE A 166 -11.91 -0.03 -6.19
CA ILE A 166 -12.07 0.76 -7.42
C ILE A 166 -11.37 2.11 -7.29
N TRP A 167 -11.54 2.80 -6.16
CA TRP A 167 -10.89 4.08 -5.90
C TRP A 167 -9.36 3.96 -5.91
N THR A 168 -8.80 2.95 -5.24
CA THR A 168 -7.34 2.71 -5.24
C THR A 168 -6.82 2.35 -6.64
N ALA A 169 -7.53 1.53 -7.40
CA ALA A 169 -7.17 1.17 -8.77
C ALA A 169 -7.24 2.39 -9.70
N TRP A 170 -8.26 3.23 -9.56
CA TRP A 170 -8.41 4.47 -10.31
C TRP A 170 -7.26 5.44 -10.03
N LEU A 171 -6.84 5.59 -8.77
CA LEU A 171 -5.64 6.36 -8.43
C LEU A 171 -4.38 5.74 -9.08
N GLY A 172 -4.26 4.41 -9.03
CA GLY A 172 -3.22 3.63 -9.73
C GLY A 172 -3.07 3.98 -11.21
N LEU A 173 -4.20 3.96 -11.92
CA LEU A 173 -4.27 4.15 -13.37
C LEU A 173 -4.22 5.62 -13.80
N SER A 174 -4.69 6.54 -12.94
CA SER A 174 -4.73 7.98 -13.26
C SER A 174 -3.40 8.69 -13.01
N HIS A 175 -2.55 8.16 -12.12
CA HIS A 175 -1.20 8.68 -11.91
C HIS A 175 -0.31 8.40 -13.13
N LYS A 176 -0.21 9.39 -14.01
CA LYS A 176 0.78 9.41 -15.10
C LYS A 176 2.03 10.12 -14.58
N PHE A 177 3.18 9.46 -14.68
CA PHE A 177 4.46 10.09 -14.35
C PHE A 177 4.78 11.18 -15.37
N ASP A 178 5.06 12.38 -14.87
CA ASP A 178 5.51 13.50 -15.69
C ASP A 178 6.87 13.17 -16.35
N GLY A 179 7.09 13.73 -17.54
CA GLY A 179 8.33 13.59 -18.30
C GLY A 179 8.56 14.81 -19.18
N ILE A 180 9.83 15.10 -19.47
CA ILE A 180 10.25 16.21 -20.34
C ILE A 180 10.39 15.71 -21.78
N ASN A 181 9.98 16.51 -22.77
CA ASN A 181 10.26 16.18 -24.18
C ASN A 181 11.76 16.40 -24.48
N ILE A 182 12.41 15.40 -25.08
CA ILE A 182 13.82 15.47 -25.49
C ILE A 182 13.90 15.95 -26.93
N GLY A 183 14.63 17.05 -27.17
CA GLY A 183 14.98 17.54 -28.50
C GLY A 183 13.85 17.58 -29.54
N HIS A 184 14.22 17.34 -30.80
CA HIS A 184 13.30 17.32 -31.95
C HIS A 184 12.65 15.94 -32.21
N THR A 185 12.99 14.91 -31.43
CA THR A 185 12.58 13.51 -31.65
C THR A 185 11.19 13.19 -31.08
N GLY A 186 10.59 14.08 -30.28
CA GLY A 186 9.24 13.89 -29.72
C GLY A 186 9.15 12.84 -28.60
N ASN A 187 10.27 12.23 -28.20
CA ASN A 187 10.33 11.26 -27.10
C ASN A 187 10.36 11.98 -25.74
N LYS A 188 9.71 11.40 -24.73
CA LYS A 188 9.74 11.91 -23.36
C LYS A 188 10.84 11.24 -22.54
N LEU A 189 11.70 12.03 -21.93
CA LEU A 189 12.58 11.59 -20.85
C LEU A 189 11.76 11.47 -19.57
N HIS A 190 11.84 10.30 -18.95
CA HIS A 190 11.29 10.08 -17.63
C HIS A 190 12.43 9.93 -16.63
N MET A 191 12.18 10.39 -15.40
CA MET A 191 13.10 10.16 -14.30
C MET A 191 13.28 8.65 -14.10
N PRO A 192 14.52 8.13 -13.96
CA PRO A 192 14.74 6.72 -13.64
C PRO A 192 14.06 6.40 -12.30
N LEU A 193 13.26 5.34 -12.29
CA LEU A 193 12.45 4.97 -11.13
C LEU A 193 13.37 4.40 -10.03
N ALA A 194 13.84 5.25 -9.12
CA ALA A 194 14.65 4.82 -7.98
C ALA A 194 13.81 4.25 -6.83
N SER A 195 12.50 4.54 -6.80
CA SER A 195 11.55 4.14 -5.75
C SER A 195 12.16 4.33 -4.35
N SER A 196 12.33 3.27 -3.57
CA SER A 196 12.98 3.25 -2.25
C SER A 196 14.40 2.66 -2.25
N CYS A 197 15.00 2.42 -3.43
CA CYS A 197 16.35 1.88 -3.53
C CYS A 197 17.39 2.95 -3.18
N SER A 198 17.99 2.82 -1.99
CA SER A 198 19.02 3.74 -1.51
C SER A 198 20.23 3.82 -2.44
N ALA A 199 20.62 2.72 -3.09
CA ALA A 199 21.71 2.72 -4.06
C ALA A 199 21.39 3.56 -5.31
N ALA A 200 20.16 3.45 -5.83
CA ALA A 200 19.72 4.23 -6.98
C ALA A 200 19.58 5.73 -6.64
N ILE A 201 19.04 6.04 -5.45
CA ILE A 201 18.96 7.42 -4.95
C ILE A 201 20.37 7.98 -4.75
N SER A 202 21.30 7.22 -4.15
CA SER A 202 22.68 7.65 -3.93
C SER A 202 23.42 7.91 -5.23
N ALA A 203 23.20 7.09 -6.27
CA ALA A 203 23.80 7.31 -7.59
C ALA A 203 23.28 8.62 -8.22
N ALA A 204 21.98 8.92 -8.06
CA ALA A 204 21.40 10.18 -8.53
C ALA A 204 21.85 11.40 -7.71
N CYS A 205 22.22 11.22 -6.44
CA CYS A 205 22.68 12.29 -5.55
C CYS A 205 24.20 12.51 -5.59
N HIS A 206 24.96 11.76 -6.39
CA HIS A 206 26.41 11.92 -6.47
C HIS A 206 26.77 13.14 -7.31
N ALA A 207 26.67 14.32 -6.69
CA ALA A 207 26.94 15.60 -7.32
C ALA A 207 28.46 15.81 -7.54
N PRO A 208 28.86 16.53 -8.59
CA PRO A 208 30.25 16.94 -8.78
C PRO A 208 30.68 17.93 -7.68
N GLU A 209 31.97 17.94 -7.31
CA GLU A 209 32.54 18.77 -6.22
C GLU A 209 32.24 20.28 -6.33
N ILE A 210 31.86 20.75 -7.53
CA ILE A 210 31.50 22.14 -7.81
C ILE A 210 30.14 22.53 -7.17
N ASP A 211 29.27 21.56 -6.88
CA ASP A 211 27.89 21.78 -6.40
C ASP A 211 27.68 21.26 -4.96
N ASP A 212 28.60 21.59 -4.05
CA ASP A 212 28.58 21.16 -2.64
C ASP A 212 27.32 21.67 -1.88
N ALA A 213 26.80 22.83 -2.26
CA ALA A 213 25.59 23.42 -1.68
C ALA A 213 24.26 22.80 -2.19
N ALA A 214 24.30 21.82 -3.09
CA ALA A 214 23.10 21.21 -3.69
C ALA A 214 22.10 20.70 -2.64
N HIS A 215 22.60 20.20 -1.51
CA HIS A 215 21.74 19.67 -0.45
C HIS A 215 20.84 20.74 0.21
N LEU A 216 21.22 22.02 0.22
CA LEU A 216 20.47 23.10 0.88
C LEU A 216 19.52 23.86 -0.06
N LEU A 217 19.76 23.77 -1.36
CA LEU A 217 19.08 24.57 -2.38
C LEU A 217 18.00 23.74 -3.12
N PRO A 218 17.09 24.40 -3.87
CA PRO A 218 16.20 23.69 -4.78
C PRO A 218 17.00 22.99 -5.87
N VAL A 219 16.81 21.68 -6.02
CA VAL A 219 17.50 20.84 -7.01
C VAL A 219 16.56 20.38 -8.11
N ILE A 220 17.14 20.10 -9.27
CA ILE A 220 16.50 19.41 -10.40
C ILE A 220 17.43 18.29 -10.87
N TRP A 221 16.87 17.21 -11.38
CA TRP A 221 17.65 16.11 -11.94
C TRP A 221 17.87 16.32 -13.43
N GLY A 222 19.13 16.22 -13.86
CA GLY A 222 19.48 16.22 -15.26
C GLY A 222 20.99 16.18 -15.46
N ARG A 223 21.44 16.47 -16.68
CA ARG A 223 22.86 16.46 -17.00
C ARG A 223 23.49 17.81 -16.62
N VAL A 224 24.54 17.75 -15.82
CA VAL A 224 25.29 18.94 -15.39
C VAL A 224 26.16 19.45 -16.57
N PRO A 225 26.11 20.75 -16.92
CA PRO A 225 26.91 21.32 -17.99
C PRO A 225 28.41 21.03 -17.80
N ASN A 226 29.12 20.77 -18.91
CA ASN A 226 30.56 20.42 -18.92
C ASN A 226 30.94 19.09 -18.26
N THR A 227 29.95 18.27 -17.85
CA THR A 227 30.16 16.89 -17.41
C THR A 227 29.20 15.93 -18.11
N ASP A 228 29.54 14.64 -18.14
CA ASP A 228 28.64 13.58 -18.62
C ASP A 228 27.82 12.95 -17.48
N LEU A 229 27.79 13.60 -16.31
CA LEU A 229 27.13 13.11 -15.10
C LEU A 229 25.65 13.52 -15.06
N TRP A 230 24.80 12.55 -14.74
CA TRP A 230 23.37 12.73 -14.48
C TRP A 230 23.12 12.68 -12.98
N CYS A 231 22.83 13.82 -12.37
CA CYS A 231 22.62 13.90 -10.94
C CYS A 231 21.63 15.01 -10.58
N PHE A 232 21.24 15.08 -9.32
CA PHE A 232 20.62 16.28 -8.76
C PHE A 232 21.64 17.40 -8.72
N THR A 233 21.24 18.57 -9.21
CA THR A 233 22.09 19.76 -9.19
C THR A 233 21.27 21.00 -8.84
N SER A 234 21.91 21.95 -8.15
CA SER A 234 21.39 23.30 -7.92
C SER A 234 21.75 24.28 -9.05
N ALA A 235 22.52 23.83 -10.06
CA ALA A 235 22.99 24.66 -11.16
C ALA A 235 21.83 25.34 -11.92
N LYS A 236 22.10 26.56 -12.40
CA LYS A 236 21.14 27.39 -13.15
C LYS A 236 20.78 26.80 -14.51
N GLU A 237 21.69 26.06 -15.13
CA GLU A 237 21.50 25.41 -16.42
C GLU A 237 21.61 23.90 -16.26
N VAL A 238 20.64 23.17 -16.78
CA VAL A 238 20.60 21.70 -16.78
C VAL A 238 20.17 21.26 -18.17
N ASN A 239 20.91 20.31 -18.74
CA ASN A 239 20.57 19.78 -20.05
C ASN A 239 19.83 18.44 -19.89
N HIS A 240 18.79 18.25 -20.68
CA HIS A 240 18.02 16.99 -20.75
C HIS A 240 18.23 16.26 -22.09
N ASP A 241 19.01 16.84 -23.00
CA ASP A 241 19.38 16.22 -24.26
C ASP A 241 20.45 15.15 -24.06
N LEU A 242 20.26 14.04 -24.76
CA LEU A 242 21.27 13.00 -24.87
C LEU A 242 22.56 13.60 -25.46
N PRO A 243 23.75 13.19 -24.99
CA PRO A 243 24.99 13.66 -25.58
C PRO A 243 25.00 13.36 -27.08
N ASP A 244 25.13 14.42 -27.89
CA ASP A 244 25.39 14.28 -29.32
C ASP A 244 26.56 13.31 -29.51
N GLU A 245 26.35 12.20 -30.21
CA GLU A 245 27.43 11.27 -30.57
C GLU A 245 28.58 11.99 -31.30
N LYS A 246 28.27 13.10 -31.96
CA LYS A 246 29.24 13.99 -32.62
C LYS A 246 30.11 14.78 -31.64
N ALA A 247 29.59 15.19 -30.48
CA ALA A 247 30.38 15.85 -29.44
C ALA A 247 31.39 14.89 -28.78
N ARG A 248 31.06 13.59 -28.73
CA ARG A 248 31.97 12.51 -28.27
C ARG A 248 33.21 12.34 -29.14
N GLN A 249 33.17 12.74 -30.41
CA GLN A 249 34.31 12.63 -31.32
C GLN A 249 35.23 13.86 -31.29
N VAL A 250 34.71 15.03 -30.91
CA VAL A 250 35.47 16.29 -30.89
C VAL A 250 36.29 16.45 -29.60
N GLY A 251 35.89 15.79 -28.50
CA GLY A 251 36.52 15.92 -27.18
C GLY A 251 37.56 14.87 -26.78
N ARG A 252 37.90 13.88 -27.63
CA ARG A 252 39.00 12.94 -27.29
C ARG A 252 40.35 13.58 -27.66
N PRO A 253 41.22 13.94 -26.70
CA PRO A 253 42.63 14.07 -27.03
C PRO A 253 43.11 12.70 -27.54
N LEU A 254 43.77 12.71 -28.69
CA LEU A 254 44.46 11.57 -29.29
C LEU A 254 45.47 11.00 -28.27
N GLY A 255 45.06 10.02 -27.46
CA GLY A 255 45.96 9.41 -26.48
C GLY A 255 45.29 8.75 -25.29
N ALA A 256 44.31 7.87 -25.49
CA ALA A 256 43.94 6.92 -24.44
C ALA A 256 43.62 5.56 -25.08
N SER A 257 44.47 4.60 -24.72
CA SER A 257 44.50 3.21 -25.17
C SER A 257 43.13 2.53 -25.04
N LYS A 258 42.75 1.78 -26.08
CA LYS A 258 41.57 0.90 -26.07
C LYS A 258 41.85 -0.28 -25.13
N SER A 259 41.40 -0.23 -23.87
CA SER A 259 41.10 -1.44 -23.11
C SER A 259 39.62 -1.76 -23.32
N GLY A 260 39.36 -2.70 -24.22
CA GLY A 260 38.02 -3.15 -24.58
C GLY A 260 37.36 -3.93 -23.44
N TRP A 261 36.12 -3.56 -23.13
CA TRP A 261 35.15 -4.47 -22.55
C TRP A 261 34.22 -4.90 -23.69
N SER A 262 34.58 -6.02 -24.31
CA SER A 262 33.73 -6.74 -25.25
C SER A 262 32.78 -7.61 -24.44
N LEU A 263 31.48 -7.34 -24.56
CA LEU A 263 30.43 -8.27 -24.16
C LEU A 263 30.53 -9.51 -25.06
N GLU A 264 31.08 -10.61 -24.55
CA GLU A 264 31.09 -11.90 -25.25
C GLU A 264 29.78 -12.62 -24.93
N GLU A 265 28.82 -12.52 -25.86
CA GLU A 265 27.71 -13.46 -25.97
C GLU A 265 28.27 -14.87 -26.23
N ARG A 266 27.99 -15.83 -25.35
CA ARG A 266 28.14 -17.25 -25.66
C ARG A 266 26.80 -17.95 -25.57
N SER A 267 26.21 -18.16 -26.75
CA SER A 267 25.19 -19.18 -26.98
C SER A 267 25.85 -20.54 -27.23
N LEU A 268 25.31 -21.53 -26.53
CA LEU A 268 25.07 -22.93 -26.92
C LEU A 268 26.06 -23.65 -27.87
N GLY A 269 26.66 -24.73 -27.35
CA GLY A 269 27.30 -25.76 -28.15
C GLY A 269 27.78 -26.94 -27.31
N SER A 270 26.92 -27.96 -27.18
CA SER A 270 27.23 -29.41 -27.06
C SER A 270 28.71 -29.82 -27.23
N VAL A 271 29.23 -30.72 -26.38
CA VAL A 271 29.82 -32.02 -26.75
C VAL A 271 30.37 -32.75 -25.50
N GLN A 272 29.82 -33.96 -25.28
CA GLN A 272 30.34 -35.21 -24.71
C GLN A 272 31.67 -35.27 -23.91
N GLY A 273 31.62 -36.07 -22.82
CA GLY A 273 32.60 -37.12 -22.54
C GLY A 273 33.64 -36.82 -21.45
N VAL A 274 33.39 -37.27 -20.22
CA VAL A 274 33.89 -38.50 -19.56
C VAL A 274 33.34 -38.50 -18.13
#